data_AF-A0A7N4NVL4-F1
#
_entry.id   AF-A0A7N4NVL4-F1
#
_cell.length_a   1.000
_cell.length_b   1.000
_cell.length_c   1.000
_cell.angle_alpha   90.00
_cell.angle_beta   90.00
_cell.angle_gamma   90.00
#
_symmetry.space_group_name_H-M   'P 1'
#
loop_
_entity.id
_entity.type
_entity.pdbx_description
1 polymer ?
#
loop_
_entity_poly.entity_id
_entity_poly.type
_entity_poly.pdbx_seq_one_letter_code
_entity_poly.pdbx_strand_id
1 'polypeptide(L)'
;KPVAVKFVLSLPPEGIQGPEGGKGTASTRKKSCFPASLTASRGPIAAPQVPLDGADASIFPNNVVFITGNYVLDRDELVEAQAPEYDVVLCLSLTKWVHLNWGDEGLKRMFRRIYRHLRPGGILVLEPQPWSSYGKRKTLTETIYKNYYRIQLKPEQFSSYLTSPEVGFSSYELVATPHNSSKGFQRPVYLFHKANSPNH
;
A
#
# COMPACT_ATOMS: atom_id res chain seq x y z
N LYS A 1 0.28 4.64 -18.98
CA LYS A 1 -0.12 5.19 -17.65
C LYS A 1 0.61 4.36 -16.59
N PRO A 2 1.44 4.93 -15.70
CA PRO A 2 2.07 4.13 -14.66
C PRO A 2 0.98 3.67 -13.69
N VAL A 3 0.79 2.36 -13.63
CA VAL A 3 -0.07 1.69 -12.65
C VAL A 3 0.73 1.71 -11.35
N ALA A 4 0.32 2.52 -10.38
CA ALA A 4 0.83 2.39 -9.03
C ALA A 4 0.27 1.08 -8.47
N VAL A 5 1.09 0.04 -8.42
CA VAL A 5 0.73 -1.24 -7.81
C VAL A 5 0.75 -1.05 -6.31
N LYS A 6 -0.42 -1.05 -5.69
CA LYS A 6 -0.58 -1.05 -4.24
C LYS A 6 -0.14 -2.43 -3.73
N PHE A 7 1.06 -2.53 -3.16
CA PHE A 7 1.41 -3.66 -2.32
C PHE A 7 0.90 -3.36 -0.92
N VAL A 8 -0.27 -3.89 -0.56
CA VAL A 8 -0.67 -3.99 0.85
C VAL A 8 -0.72 -5.45 1.20
N LEU A 9 0.20 -5.87 2.07
CA LEU A 9 0.14 -7.18 2.71
C LEU A 9 -0.69 -6.99 3.98
N SER A 10 -1.86 -7.60 4.02
CA SER A 10 -2.62 -7.78 5.26
C SER A 10 -2.06 -9.00 5.97
N LEU A 11 -1.50 -8.84 7.17
CA LEU A 11 -1.18 -9.96 8.06
C LEU A 11 -2.25 -10.00 9.16
N PRO A 12 -2.78 -11.18 9.54
CA PRO A 12 -3.84 -11.26 10.54
C PRO A 12 -3.32 -11.00 11.96
N PRO A 13 -4.16 -10.48 12.88
CA PRO A 13 -3.88 -10.45 14.32
C PRO A 13 -3.93 -11.87 14.93
N GLU A 14 -3.10 -12.14 15.93
CA GLU A 14 -3.08 -13.42 16.66
C GLU A 14 -4.41 -13.70 17.37
N GLY A 15 -4.81 -14.98 17.38
CA GLY A 15 -6.20 -15.43 17.48
C GLY A 15 -6.78 -15.60 18.89
N ILE A 16 -8.12 -15.71 18.92
CA ILE A 16 -8.93 -16.19 20.05
C ILE A 16 -9.99 -17.15 19.50
N GLN A 17 -10.14 -18.32 20.13
CA GLN A 17 -10.96 -19.46 19.69
C GLN A 17 -12.45 -19.41 20.14
N GLY A 18 -13.32 -19.92 19.26
CA GLY A 18 -14.54 -20.73 19.55
C GLY A 18 -15.91 -20.03 19.42
N PRO A 19 -17.06 -20.77 19.33
CA PRO A 19 -17.30 -22.16 18.93
C PRO A 19 -18.42 -22.34 17.84
N GLU A 20 -18.78 -23.61 17.57
CA GLU A 20 -19.57 -24.20 16.48
C GLU A 20 -21.07 -23.84 16.37
N GLY A 21 -21.64 -24.06 15.16
CA GLY A 21 -22.98 -24.65 14.99
C GLY A 21 -23.90 -24.05 13.91
N GLY A 22 -24.37 -24.89 12.97
CA GLY A 22 -25.61 -24.61 12.21
C GLY A 22 -25.64 -25.06 10.74
N LYS A 23 -26.25 -26.23 10.47
CA LYS A 23 -26.56 -26.74 9.12
C LYS A 23 -27.61 -25.88 8.42
N GLY A 24 -27.32 -25.46 7.18
CA GLY A 24 -28.29 -24.87 6.25
C GLY A 24 -28.06 -25.39 4.83
N THR A 25 -29.08 -25.99 4.23
CA THR A 25 -29.11 -26.57 2.89
C THR A 25 -28.99 -25.49 1.80
N ALA A 26 -27.95 -25.55 0.96
CA ALA A 26 -27.79 -24.66 -0.19
C ALA A 26 -27.76 -25.44 -1.52
N SER A 27 -28.68 -25.08 -2.40
CA SER A 27 -28.82 -25.51 -3.80
C SER A 27 -27.48 -25.46 -4.56
N THR A 28 -27.07 -26.61 -5.11
CA THR A 28 -25.87 -26.74 -5.94
C THR A 28 -26.06 -26.05 -7.29
N ARG A 29 -25.65 -24.79 -7.38
CA ARG A 29 -25.41 -24.12 -8.68
C ARG A 29 -24.39 -24.94 -9.47
N LYS A 30 -24.80 -25.49 -10.62
CA LYS A 30 -23.90 -26.13 -11.59
C LYS A 30 -22.79 -25.13 -11.97
N LYS A 31 -21.58 -25.36 -11.45
CA LYS A 31 -20.37 -24.67 -11.93
C LYS A 31 -20.14 -25.14 -13.35
N SER A 32 -20.29 -24.25 -14.34
CA SER A 32 -19.83 -24.51 -15.70
C SER A 32 -18.31 -24.67 -15.66
N CYS A 33 -17.84 -25.92 -15.65
CA CYS A 33 -16.41 -26.22 -15.66
C CYS A 33 -15.95 -26.24 -17.12
N PHE A 34 -14.85 -25.55 -17.41
CA PHE A 34 -14.17 -25.68 -18.69
C PHE A 34 -13.41 -27.01 -18.75
N PRO A 35 -13.15 -27.56 -19.96
CA PRO A 35 -12.35 -28.77 -20.13
C PRO A 35 -11.03 -28.71 -19.34
N ALA A 36 -10.70 -29.81 -18.63
CA ALA A 36 -9.48 -29.90 -17.81
C ALA A 36 -8.19 -29.58 -18.58
N SER A 37 -8.17 -29.87 -19.89
CA SER A 37 -7.07 -29.58 -20.80
C SER A 37 -6.76 -28.07 -20.92
N LEU A 38 -7.76 -27.20 -20.79
CA LEU A 38 -7.54 -25.76 -20.82
C LEU A 38 -6.87 -25.27 -19.54
N THR A 39 -7.26 -25.79 -18.38
CA THR A 39 -6.58 -25.47 -17.11
C THR A 39 -5.13 -25.94 -17.11
N ALA A 40 -4.87 -27.15 -17.63
CA ALA A 40 -3.52 -27.70 -17.73
C ALA A 40 -2.61 -26.91 -18.70
N SER A 41 -3.16 -26.34 -19.77
CA SER A 41 -2.38 -25.63 -20.80
C SER A 41 -2.31 -24.11 -20.60
N ARG A 42 -3.30 -23.50 -19.94
CA ARG A 42 -3.45 -22.04 -19.84
C ARG A 42 -3.63 -21.52 -18.41
N GLY A 43 -3.61 -22.40 -17.42
CA GLY A 43 -3.97 -22.06 -16.04
C GLY A 43 -5.47 -21.80 -15.88
N PRO A 44 -5.91 -21.33 -14.69
CA PRO A 44 -7.31 -21.05 -14.43
C PRO A 44 -7.90 -20.05 -15.45
N ILE A 45 -8.91 -20.47 -16.21
CA ILE A 45 -9.54 -19.65 -17.26
C ILE A 45 -10.37 -18.49 -16.67
N ALA A 46 -10.91 -18.70 -15.47
CA ALA A 46 -11.51 -17.65 -14.67
C ALA A 46 -10.60 -17.40 -13.47
N ALA A 47 -10.45 -16.13 -13.09
CA ALA A 47 -9.77 -15.78 -11.85
C ALA A 47 -10.40 -16.58 -10.70
N PRO A 48 -9.61 -17.30 -9.89
CA PRO A 48 -10.12 -18.00 -8.72
C PRO A 48 -10.96 -17.03 -7.89
N GLN A 49 -12.15 -17.48 -7.47
CA GLN A 49 -12.91 -16.71 -6.48
C GLN A 49 -12.06 -16.70 -5.21
N VAL A 50 -11.48 -15.55 -4.86
CA VAL A 50 -10.70 -15.41 -3.63
C VAL A 50 -11.70 -15.56 -2.48
N PRO A 51 -11.61 -16.60 -1.64
CA PRO A 51 -12.42 -16.66 -0.43
C PRO A 51 -11.98 -15.49 0.44
N LEU A 52 -12.82 -14.45 0.53
CA LEU A 52 -12.54 -13.28 1.39
C LEU A 52 -12.62 -13.65 2.88
N ASP A 53 -13.36 -14.72 3.20
CA ASP A 53 -13.57 -15.25 4.54
C ASP A 53 -13.48 -16.78 4.55
N GLY A 54 -12.93 -17.38 5.62
CA GLY A 54 -12.83 -18.83 5.83
C GLY A 54 -11.45 -19.31 6.27
N ALA A 55 -11.35 -20.57 6.72
CA ALA A 55 -10.11 -21.17 7.24
C ALA A 55 -8.94 -21.13 6.23
N ASP A 56 -9.24 -21.11 4.93
CA ASP A 56 -8.24 -21.13 3.86
C ASP A 56 -7.82 -19.73 3.39
N ALA A 57 -8.43 -18.65 3.91
CA ALA A 57 -8.16 -17.28 3.47
C ALA A 57 -6.76 -16.78 3.89
N SER A 58 -6.18 -17.35 4.96
CA SER A 58 -4.81 -17.05 5.39
C SER A 58 -3.74 -17.86 4.64
N ILE A 59 -4.13 -18.80 3.79
CA ILE A 59 -3.23 -19.71 3.08
C ILE A 59 -2.93 -19.15 1.69
N PHE A 60 -1.66 -19.13 1.28
CA PHE A 60 -1.28 -18.77 -0.08
C PHE A 60 -1.87 -19.77 -1.10
N PRO A 61 -2.45 -19.33 -2.24
CA PRO A 61 -2.48 -17.96 -2.78
C PRO A 61 -3.70 -17.13 -2.39
N ASN A 62 -4.58 -17.63 -1.52
CA ASN A 62 -5.85 -16.98 -1.17
C ASN A 62 -5.65 -15.71 -0.31
N ASN A 63 -4.51 -15.59 0.36
CA ASN A 63 -4.15 -14.44 1.19
C ASN A 63 -3.54 -13.26 0.40
N VAL A 64 -3.51 -13.32 -0.94
CA VAL A 64 -2.97 -12.26 -1.79
C VAL A 64 -3.99 -11.85 -2.85
N VAL A 65 -4.27 -10.54 -2.90
CA VAL A 65 -5.17 -9.94 -3.91
C VAL A 65 -4.49 -8.75 -4.56
N PHE A 66 -4.68 -8.61 -5.87
CA PHE A 66 -4.21 -7.47 -6.64
C PHE A 66 -5.39 -6.61 -7.10
N ILE A 67 -5.29 -5.31 -6.86
CA ILE A 67 -6.31 -4.32 -7.25
C ILE A 67 -5.63 -3.24 -8.08
N THR A 68 -6.26 -2.88 -9.20
CA THR A 68 -5.83 -1.72 -10.00
C THR A 68 -6.53 -0.47 -9.51
N GLY A 69 -5.78 0.55 -9.12
CA GLY A 69 -6.35 1.83 -8.70
C GLY A 69 -5.29 2.92 -8.50
N ASN A 70 -5.73 4.18 -8.55
CA ASN A 70 -4.90 5.30 -8.11
C ASN A 70 -5.07 5.46 -6.59
N TYR A 71 -3.97 5.34 -5.84
CA TYR A 71 -4.01 5.49 -4.40
C TYR A 71 -4.04 6.97 -3.96
N VAL A 72 -3.59 7.89 -4.82
CA VAL A 72 -3.68 9.34 -4.58
C VAL A 72 -5.11 9.79 -4.88
N LEU A 73 -5.80 10.27 -3.85
CA LEU A 73 -7.15 10.81 -3.97
C LEU A 73 -7.08 12.28 -4.37
N ASP A 74 -8.08 12.74 -5.14
CA ASP A 74 -8.09 14.10 -5.70
C ASP A 74 -8.59 15.16 -4.71
N ARG A 75 -9.19 14.72 -3.58
CA ARG A 75 -9.84 15.58 -2.58
C ARG A 75 -9.48 15.15 -1.16
N ASP A 76 -9.32 16.13 -0.29
CA ASP A 76 -8.95 15.92 1.12
C ASP A 76 -10.08 15.24 1.90
N GLU A 77 -11.35 15.57 1.61
CA GLU A 77 -12.50 14.93 2.25
C GLU A 77 -12.53 13.40 2.04
N LEU A 78 -12.05 12.93 0.89
CA LEU A 78 -11.96 11.50 0.60
C LEU A 78 -10.81 10.83 1.38
N VAL A 79 -9.75 11.58 1.68
CA VAL A 79 -8.68 11.11 2.58
C VAL A 79 -9.25 10.98 3.99
N GLU A 80 -9.99 11.99 4.47
CA GLU A 80 -10.59 11.96 5.81
C GLU A 80 -11.65 10.88 5.98
N ALA A 81 -12.35 10.49 4.92
CA ALA A 81 -13.30 9.38 4.95
C ALA A 81 -12.62 7.99 5.04
N GLN A 82 -11.30 7.88 4.85
CA GLN A 82 -10.59 6.59 4.91
C GLN A 82 -10.68 5.97 6.30
N ALA A 83 -11.14 4.73 6.36
CA ALA A 83 -11.18 3.92 7.57
C ALA A 83 -9.91 3.08 7.74
N PRO A 84 -9.55 2.69 8.98
CA PRO A 84 -8.45 1.77 9.24
C PRO A 84 -8.79 0.35 8.79
N GLU A 85 -7.90 -0.25 7.99
CA GLU A 85 -8.10 -1.60 7.42
C GLU A 85 -6.85 -2.49 7.56
N TYR A 86 -5.67 -1.89 7.74
CA TYR A 86 -4.40 -2.62 7.67
C TYR A 86 -3.52 -2.40 8.90
N ASP A 87 -2.76 -3.43 9.23
CA ASP A 87 -1.74 -3.37 10.29
C ASP A 87 -0.39 -2.90 9.72
N VAL A 88 -0.11 -3.21 8.44
CA VAL A 88 1.11 -2.80 7.75
C VAL A 88 0.78 -2.24 6.36
N VAL A 89 1.41 -1.12 6.00
CA VAL A 89 1.36 -0.56 4.64
C VAL A 89 2.76 -0.44 4.09
N LEU A 90 2.99 -1.02 2.90
CA LEU A 90 4.26 -0.93 2.19
C LEU A 90 4.23 0.22 1.19
N CYS A 91 5.13 1.20 1.36
CA CYS A 91 5.34 2.31 0.43
C CYS A 91 6.78 2.25 -0.11
N LEU A 92 7.04 1.24 -0.93
CA LEU A 92 8.38 0.92 -1.42
C LEU A 92 8.62 1.51 -2.80
N SER A 93 9.65 2.33 -2.95
CA SER A 93 10.02 2.93 -4.24
C SER A 93 8.83 3.60 -4.97
N LEU A 94 7.90 4.20 -4.22
CA LEU A 94 6.68 4.80 -4.77
C LEU A 94 6.67 6.33 -4.69
N THR A 95 7.24 6.91 -3.64
CA THR A 95 7.08 8.35 -3.30
C THR A 95 7.46 9.27 -4.45
N LYS A 96 8.59 9.04 -5.13
CA LYS A 96 9.01 9.86 -6.28
C LYS A 96 7.96 9.92 -7.38
N TRP A 97 7.35 8.79 -7.70
CA TRP A 97 6.37 8.73 -8.79
C TRP A 97 5.11 9.48 -8.43
N VAL A 98 4.68 9.37 -7.18
CA VAL A 98 3.55 10.15 -6.68
C VAL A 98 3.86 11.65 -6.71
N HIS A 99 5.01 12.00 -6.17
CA HIS A 99 5.46 13.37 -6.02
C HIS A 99 5.65 14.09 -7.37
N LEU A 100 6.19 13.41 -8.38
CA LEU A 100 6.32 13.95 -9.73
C LEU A 100 4.95 14.09 -10.44
N ASN A 101 4.02 13.15 -10.26
CA ASN A 101 2.73 13.19 -10.99
C ASN A 101 1.69 14.11 -10.33
N TRP A 102 1.68 14.21 -9.00
CA TRP A 102 0.66 14.94 -8.24
C TRP A 102 1.23 16.04 -7.32
N GLY A 103 2.52 16.34 -7.41
CA GLY A 103 3.17 17.39 -6.61
C GLY A 103 3.20 17.09 -5.12
N ASP A 104 3.53 18.11 -4.32
CA ASP A 104 3.53 18.01 -2.85
C ASP A 104 2.14 17.63 -2.33
N GLU A 105 1.08 18.25 -2.84
CA GLU A 105 -0.29 18.00 -2.39
C GLU A 105 -0.71 16.53 -2.54
N GLY A 106 -0.42 15.90 -3.68
CA GLY A 106 -0.71 14.48 -3.88
C GLY A 106 0.11 13.58 -2.96
N LEU A 107 1.38 13.91 -2.74
CA LEU A 107 2.24 13.16 -1.81
C LEU A 107 1.73 13.27 -0.36
N LYS A 108 1.37 14.48 0.06
CA LYS A 108 0.79 14.75 1.39
C LYS A 108 -0.53 14.00 1.59
N ARG A 109 -1.43 13.99 0.59
CA ARG A 109 -2.66 13.18 0.63
C ARG A 109 -2.37 11.70 0.73
N MET A 110 -1.40 11.18 -0.02
CA MET A 110 -0.99 9.78 0.10
C MET A 110 -0.54 9.46 1.52
N PHE A 111 0.33 10.27 2.12
CA PHE A 111 0.83 10.04 3.48
C PHE A 111 -0.29 10.09 4.54
N ARG A 112 -1.15 11.11 4.49
CA ARG A 112 -2.33 11.20 5.37
C ARG A 112 -3.24 9.98 5.19
N ARG A 113 -3.50 9.58 3.95
CA ARG A 113 -4.31 8.39 3.66
C ARG A 113 -3.69 7.11 4.22
N ILE A 114 -2.37 6.91 4.08
CA ILE A 114 -1.66 5.77 4.69
C ILE A 114 -1.88 5.76 6.20
N TYR A 115 -1.65 6.88 6.88
CA TYR A 115 -1.84 6.97 8.32
C TYR A 115 -3.27 6.61 8.76
N ARG A 116 -4.28 7.08 8.02
CA ARG A 116 -5.69 6.74 8.28
C ARG A 116 -6.03 5.29 7.98
N HIS A 117 -5.40 4.69 6.96
CA HIS A 117 -5.57 3.28 6.60
C HIS A 117 -5.01 2.31 7.64
N LEU A 118 -4.00 2.75 8.41
CA LEU A 118 -3.38 1.95 9.45
C LEU A 118 -4.27 1.89 10.69
N ARG A 119 -4.44 0.69 11.24
CA ARG A 119 -5.01 0.51 12.59
C ARG A 119 -4.09 1.14 13.65
N PRO A 120 -4.59 1.47 14.85
CA PRO A 120 -3.72 1.79 15.98
C PRO A 120 -2.65 0.72 16.17
N GLY A 121 -1.41 1.12 16.40
CA GLY A 121 -0.25 0.21 16.42
C GLY A 121 0.29 -0.19 15.05
N GLY A 122 -0.34 0.25 13.96
CA GLY A 122 0.06 -0.09 12.61
C GLY A 122 1.35 0.60 12.16
N ILE A 123 1.98 0.01 11.14
CA ILE A 123 3.32 0.40 10.68
C ILE A 123 3.31 0.75 9.19
N LEU A 124 3.90 1.89 8.85
CA LEU A 124 4.27 2.22 7.47
C LEU A 124 5.74 1.83 7.23
N VAL A 125 5.96 0.97 6.24
CA VAL A 125 7.31 0.65 5.72
C VAL A 125 7.60 1.56 4.53
N LEU A 126 8.53 2.49 4.68
CA LEU A 126 8.82 3.52 3.68
C LEU A 126 10.23 3.35 3.10
N GLU A 127 10.32 3.21 1.77
CA GLU A 127 11.60 3.25 1.04
C GLU A 127 11.56 4.41 0.02
N PRO A 128 11.93 5.64 0.43
CA PRO A 128 11.85 6.80 -0.44
C PRO A 128 13.02 6.85 -1.42
N GLN A 129 12.78 7.34 -2.63
CA GLN A 129 13.89 7.62 -3.55
C GLN A 129 14.54 8.97 -3.25
N PRO A 130 15.88 9.09 -3.37
CA PRO A 130 16.58 10.33 -3.11
C PRO A 130 16.23 11.40 -4.16
N TRP A 131 16.26 12.67 -3.76
CA TRP A 131 15.96 13.81 -4.62
C TRP A 131 16.81 13.82 -5.91
N SER A 132 18.08 13.45 -5.81
CA SER A 132 19.02 13.35 -6.95
C SER A 132 18.50 12.44 -8.09
N SER A 133 17.62 11.49 -7.79
CA SER A 133 17.04 10.59 -8.80
C SER A 133 15.86 11.19 -9.58
N TYR A 134 15.28 12.31 -9.12
CA TYR A 134 14.09 12.94 -9.71
C TYR A 134 14.44 13.65 -11.02
N GLY A 135 15.60 14.33 -11.05
CA GLY A 135 16.03 15.14 -12.19
C GLY A 135 16.15 14.37 -13.50
N LYS A 136 16.35 13.04 -13.45
CA LYS A 136 16.40 12.13 -14.61
C LYS A 136 15.03 11.85 -15.23
N ARG A 137 13.94 12.13 -14.51
CA ARG A 137 12.56 11.81 -14.92
C ARG A 137 11.69 13.06 -15.10
N LYS A 138 12.21 14.26 -14.82
CA LYS A 138 11.44 15.52 -14.85
C LYS A 138 10.88 15.90 -16.23
N THR A 139 11.39 15.34 -17.32
CA THR A 139 10.97 15.66 -18.71
C THR A 139 9.95 14.68 -19.29
N LEU A 140 9.46 13.72 -18.49
CA LEU A 140 8.53 12.69 -18.99
C LEU A 140 7.19 13.26 -19.48
N THR A 141 6.66 14.28 -18.79
CA THR A 141 5.44 15.00 -19.18
C THR A 141 5.53 16.44 -18.72
N GLU A 142 4.71 17.32 -19.32
CA GLU A 142 4.63 18.73 -18.91
C GLU A 142 4.20 18.89 -17.43
N THR A 143 3.25 18.07 -16.97
CA THR A 143 2.82 18.04 -15.56
C THR A 143 3.96 17.67 -14.64
N ILE A 144 4.71 16.61 -14.98
CA ILE A 144 5.88 16.18 -14.19
C ILE A 144 6.94 17.28 -14.16
N TYR A 145 7.18 17.96 -15.28
CA TYR A 145 8.11 19.07 -15.36
C TYR A 145 7.69 20.22 -14.43
N LYS A 146 6.44 20.66 -14.52
CA LYS A 146 5.87 21.72 -13.68
C LYS A 146 5.95 21.35 -12.18
N ASN A 147 5.57 20.13 -11.83
CA ASN A 147 5.64 19.65 -10.45
C ASN A 147 7.08 19.60 -9.94
N TYR A 148 8.03 19.09 -10.73
CA TYR A 148 9.44 19.00 -10.33
C TYR A 148 9.99 20.33 -9.82
N TYR A 149 9.69 21.45 -10.49
CA TYR A 149 10.12 22.78 -10.06
C TYR A 149 9.28 23.39 -8.93
N ARG A 150 8.07 22.89 -8.70
CA ARG A 150 7.19 23.34 -7.61
C ARG A 150 7.36 22.57 -6.31
N ILE A 151 7.97 21.38 -6.33
CA ILE A 151 8.20 20.55 -5.14
C ILE A 151 9.03 21.31 -4.10
N GLN A 152 8.46 21.49 -2.92
CA GLN A 152 9.11 22.09 -1.75
C GLN A 152 9.47 21.02 -0.72
N LEU A 153 8.55 20.07 -0.43
CA LEU A 153 8.77 19.00 0.53
C LEU A 153 9.73 17.94 -0.05
N LYS A 154 11.02 17.98 0.29
CA LYS A 154 12.02 17.01 -0.21
C LYS A 154 12.02 15.69 0.57
N PRO A 155 12.54 14.58 -0.01
CA PRO A 155 12.66 13.29 0.67
C PRO A 155 13.33 13.35 2.04
N GLU A 156 14.32 14.22 2.21
CA GLU A 156 15.04 14.44 3.46
C GLU A 156 14.14 15.03 4.57
N GLN A 157 13.02 15.65 4.19
CA GLN A 157 12.03 16.23 5.10
C GLN A 157 10.84 15.30 5.35
N PHE A 158 10.75 14.15 4.69
CA PHE A 158 9.60 13.25 4.82
C PHE A 158 9.40 12.76 6.24
N SER A 159 10.47 12.41 6.96
CA SER A 159 10.35 11.92 8.33
C SER A 159 9.73 12.97 9.25
N SER A 160 10.21 14.21 9.17
CA SER A 160 9.67 15.34 9.94
C SER A 160 8.19 15.60 9.61
N TYR A 161 7.83 15.57 8.32
CA TYR A 161 6.44 15.73 7.89
C TYR A 161 5.54 14.59 8.38
N LEU A 162 5.98 13.34 8.27
CA LEU A 162 5.21 12.17 8.68
C LEU A 162 4.98 12.11 10.20
N THR A 163 5.93 12.60 11.00
CA THR A 163 5.76 12.69 12.46
C THR A 163 5.18 14.02 12.94
N SER A 164 4.85 14.93 12.02
CA SER A 164 4.17 16.18 12.37
C SER A 164 2.68 15.93 12.68
N PRO A 165 2.00 16.88 13.35
CA PRO A 165 0.55 16.82 13.54
C PRO A 165 -0.27 16.77 12.24
N GLU A 166 0.31 17.15 11.09
CA GLU A 166 -0.38 17.05 9.80
C GLU A 166 -0.61 15.59 9.35
N VAL A 167 0.19 14.64 9.83
CA VAL A 167 0.03 13.20 9.54
C VAL A 167 -0.18 12.40 10.82
N GLY A 168 0.70 12.51 11.81
CA GLY A 168 0.49 11.98 13.16
C GLY A 168 1.20 10.67 13.50
N PHE A 169 2.20 10.21 12.72
CA PHE A 169 3.03 9.09 13.18
C PHE A 169 3.79 9.48 14.46
N SER A 170 3.81 8.61 15.47
CA SER A 170 4.37 8.93 16.78
C SER A 170 5.89 8.81 16.84
N SER A 171 6.46 7.94 16.02
CA SER A 171 7.90 7.72 15.94
C SER A 171 8.30 7.09 14.61
N TYR A 172 9.59 7.11 14.31
CA TYR A 172 10.15 6.42 13.18
C TYR A 172 11.56 5.92 13.47
N GLU A 173 12.00 4.91 12.73
CA GLU A 173 13.35 4.37 12.80
C GLU A 173 13.87 3.95 11.42
N LEU A 174 15.19 4.01 11.24
CA LEU A 174 15.86 3.44 10.08
C LEU A 174 16.17 1.97 10.37
N VAL A 175 15.61 1.05 9.58
CA VAL A 175 15.82 -0.38 9.77
C VAL A 175 17.05 -0.87 9.04
N ALA A 176 17.17 -0.51 7.76
CA ALA A 176 18.25 -1.00 6.91
C ALA A 176 18.47 -0.11 5.70
N THR A 177 19.63 -0.26 5.07
CA THR A 177 19.87 0.13 3.69
C THR A 177 20.28 -1.13 2.93
N PRO A 178 19.33 -1.86 2.32
CA PRO A 178 19.61 -3.14 1.68
C PRO A 178 20.68 -3.03 0.61
N HIS A 179 21.56 -4.02 0.55
CA HIS A 179 22.56 -4.10 -0.50
C HIS A 179 21.90 -4.40 -1.85
N ASN A 180 22.38 -3.74 -2.90
CA ASN A 180 21.99 -4.01 -4.28
C ASN A 180 23.20 -3.78 -5.19
N SER A 181 23.37 -4.59 -6.24
CA SER A 181 24.46 -4.42 -7.21
C SER A 181 24.47 -3.04 -7.86
N SER A 182 23.28 -2.44 -8.04
CA SER A 182 23.13 -1.07 -8.48
C SER A 182 22.97 -0.13 -7.28
N LYS A 183 23.94 0.78 -7.12
CA LYS A 183 23.93 1.81 -6.06
C LYS A 183 22.64 2.63 -6.02
N GLY A 184 21.94 2.78 -7.15
CA GLY A 184 20.67 3.52 -7.24
C GLY A 184 19.48 2.85 -6.57
N PHE A 185 19.61 1.59 -6.15
CA PHE A 185 18.63 0.80 -5.41
C PHE A 185 19.07 0.49 -3.96
N GLN A 186 20.23 0.97 -3.53
CA GLN A 186 20.63 0.95 -2.13
C GLN A 186 19.96 2.15 -1.43
N ARG A 187 18.71 1.96 -0.99
CA ARG A 187 17.91 3.01 -0.36
C ARG A 187 17.61 2.67 1.10
N PRO A 188 17.53 3.67 1.98
CA PRO A 188 17.10 3.44 3.34
C PRO A 188 15.64 2.98 3.40
N VAL A 189 15.37 2.01 4.26
CA VAL A 189 14.03 1.53 4.62
C VAL A 189 13.74 1.99 6.05
N TYR A 190 12.66 2.75 6.19
CA TYR A 190 12.20 3.28 7.47
C TYR A 190 10.92 2.58 7.90
N LEU A 191 10.73 2.46 9.22
CA LEU A 191 9.43 2.16 9.82
C LEU A 191 8.90 3.42 10.48
N PHE A 192 7.63 3.73 10.22
CA PHE A 192 6.88 4.77 10.91
C PHE A 192 5.76 4.11 11.70
N HIS A 193 5.70 4.42 12.99
CA HIS A 193 4.80 3.78 13.95
C HIS A 193 3.60 4.67 14.24
N LYS A 194 2.39 4.13 14.11
CA LYS A 194 1.17 4.76 14.60
C LYS A 194 0.93 4.32 16.03
N ALA A 195 0.60 5.27 16.93
CA ALA A 195 0.36 4.96 18.33
C ALA A 195 -0.78 3.93 18.51
N ASN A 196 -0.69 3.12 19.57
CA ASN A 196 -1.73 2.15 19.96
C ASN A 196 -3.00 2.82 20.51
N SER A 197 -2.89 4.07 20.96
CA SER A 197 -3.96 4.82 21.61
C SER A 197 -4.33 6.04 20.76
N PRO A 198 -5.60 6.41 20.63
CA PRO A 198 -5.93 7.77 20.22
C PRO A 198 -5.37 8.72 21.28
N ASN A 199 -4.52 9.67 20.88
CA ASN A 199 -4.16 10.79 21.74
C ASN A 199 -5.47 11.52 22.06
N HIS A 200 -5.91 11.43 23.31
CA HIS A 200 -7.13 12.03 23.83
C HIS A 200 -6.86 13.44 24.36
#